data_AF-A0A7I0JZY2-F1
#
_entry.id   AF-A0A7I0JZY2-F1
#
_cell.length_a   1.000
_cell.length_b   1.000
_cell.length_c   1.000
_cell.angle_alpha   90.00
_cell.angle_beta   90.00
_cell.angle_gamma   90.00
#
_symmetry.space_group_name_H-M   'P 1'
#
loop_
_entity.id
_entity.type
_entity.pdbx_description
1 polymer ?
#
loop_
_entity_poly.entity_id
_entity_poly.type
_entity_poly.pdbx_seq_one_letter_code
_entity_poly.pdbx_strand_id
1 'polypeptide(L)'
;MSDLQQRIEALYRSDVRGSALLIICLWATILFVLIMTWPYIPHAGIKLVVAVAAGAVLIFNTAAILAMVNHYKEDKDFIYGLDIKNADAFRNRKG
;
A
#
# COMPACT_ATOMS: atom_id res chain seq x y z
N MET A 1 8.12 -13.31 -25.55
CA MET A 1 8.02 -13.54 -24.09
C MET A 1 8.53 -12.36 -23.27
N SER A 2 9.51 -11.58 -23.75
CA SER A 2 10.06 -10.40 -23.03
C SER A 2 9.07 -9.24 -22.83
N ASP A 3 8.24 -8.90 -23.83
CA ASP A 3 7.35 -7.74 -23.77
C ASP A 3 6.23 -7.88 -22.72
N LEU A 4 5.59 -9.04 -22.66
CA LEU A 4 4.53 -9.33 -21.68
C LEU A 4 5.07 -9.29 -20.25
N GLN A 5 6.23 -9.91 -20.00
CA GLN A 5 6.87 -9.88 -18.68
C GLN A 5 7.30 -8.45 -18.29
N GLN A 6 7.78 -7.65 -19.23
CA GLN A 6 8.09 -6.24 -18.99
C GLN A 6 6.86 -5.41 -18.60
N ARG A 7 5.71 -5.66 -19.25
CA ARG A 7 4.43 -5.00 -18.91
C ARG A 7 3.92 -5.42 -17.53
N ILE A 8 3.99 -6.71 -17.20
CA ILE A 8 3.66 -7.25 -15.87
C ILE A 8 4.51 -6.57 -14.79
N GLU A 9 5.83 -6.48 -14.99
CA GLU A 9 6.73 -5.85 -14.03
C GLU A 9 6.50 -4.34 -13.91
N ALA A 10 6.10 -3.67 -14.98
CA ALA A 10 5.75 -2.25 -14.93
C ALA A 10 4.50 -1.98 -14.09
N LEU A 11 3.45 -2.80 -14.23
CA LEU A 11 2.24 -2.74 -13.42
C LEU A 11 2.54 -3.02 -11.94
N TYR A 12 3.22 -4.13 -11.66
CA TYR A 12 3.62 -4.48 -10.29
C TYR A 12 4.42 -3.35 -9.61
N ARG A 13 5.42 -2.78 -10.29
CA ARG A 13 6.18 -1.64 -9.73
C ARG A 13 5.35 -0.39 -9.52
N SER A 14 4.31 -0.16 -10.32
CA SER A 14 3.39 0.96 -10.11
C SER A 14 2.59 0.76 -8.83
N ASP A 15 2.05 -0.43 -8.62
CA ASP A 15 1.28 -0.77 -7.42
C ASP A 15 2.13 -0.70 -6.16
N VAL A 16 3.38 -1.22 -6.21
CA VAL A 16 4.33 -1.09 -5.10
C VAL A 16 4.61 0.38 -4.75
N ARG A 17 4.76 1.24 -5.76
CA ARG A 17 4.95 2.69 -5.54
C ARG A 17 3.71 3.34 -4.92
N GLY A 18 2.51 2.98 -5.38
CA GLY A 18 1.25 3.44 -4.80
C GLY A 18 1.11 3.03 -3.33
N SER A 19 1.36 1.76 -3.03
CA SER A 19 1.36 1.22 -1.66
C SER A 19 2.38 1.92 -0.75
N ALA A 20 3.59 2.19 -1.25
CA ALA A 20 4.59 2.95 -0.50
C ALA A 20 4.12 4.38 -0.20
N LEU A 21 3.52 5.05 -1.18
CA LEU A 21 2.97 6.40 -1.00
C LEU A 21 1.85 6.42 0.05
N LEU A 22 0.94 5.44 0.03
CA LEU A 22 -0.13 5.32 1.02
C LEU A 22 0.41 5.10 2.44
N ILE A 23 1.43 4.26 2.62
CA ILE A 23 2.11 4.10 3.91
C ILE A 23 2.70 5.43 4.38
N ILE A 24 3.41 6.15 3.52
CA ILE A 24 4.02 7.44 3.85
C ILE A 24 2.94 8.45 4.28
N CYS A 25 1.85 8.57 3.51
CA CYS A 25 0.73 9.45 3.84
C CYS A 25 0.07 9.08 5.18
N LEU A 26 -0.11 7.79 5.46
CA LEU A 26 -0.65 7.31 6.74
C LEU A 26 0.27 7.72 7.90
N TRP A 27 1.57 7.45 7.79
CA TRP A 27 2.56 7.81 8.80
C TRP A 27 2.58 9.32 9.05
N ALA A 28 2.65 10.12 7.98
CA ALA A 28 2.63 11.57 8.07
C ALA A 28 1.38 12.08 8.80
N THR A 29 0.20 11.55 8.44
CA THR A 29 -1.08 11.98 9.02
C THR A 29 -1.17 11.64 10.51
N ILE A 30 -0.89 10.38 10.88
CA ILE A 30 -1.01 9.93 12.27
C ILE A 30 0.02 10.64 13.17
N LEU A 31 1.28 10.75 12.73
CA LEU A 31 2.31 11.44 13.50
C LEU A 31 2.02 12.94 13.63
N PHE A 32 1.55 13.59 12.56
CA PHE A 32 1.13 14.98 12.61
C PHE A 32 0.03 15.19 13.65
N VAL A 33 -1.04 14.38 13.61
CA VAL A 33 -2.14 14.47 14.58
C VAL A 33 -1.63 14.21 15.99
N LEU A 34 -0.78 13.19 16.20
CA LEU A 34 -0.23 12.86 17.51
C LEU A 34 0.58 14.02 18.10
N ILE A 35 1.46 14.64 17.30
CA ILE A 35 2.31 15.76 17.72
C ILE A 35 1.47 16.99 18.01
N MET A 36 0.54 17.33 17.10
CA MET A 36 -0.31 18.51 17.24
C MET A 36 -1.29 18.40 18.40
N THR A 37 -1.75 17.20 18.72
CA THR A 37 -2.68 16.98 19.85
C THR A 37 -1.96 16.80 21.19
N TRP A 38 -0.68 16.42 21.19
CA TRP A 38 0.10 16.10 22.39
C TRP A 38 0.03 17.12 23.55
N PRO A 39 0.16 18.45 23.34
CA PRO A 39 0.12 19.42 24.44
C PRO A 39 -1.29 19.56 25.05
N TYR A 40 -2.33 19.16 24.33
CA TYR A 40 -3.73 19.27 24.77
C TYR A 40 -4.22 18.05 25.56
N ILE A 41 -3.42 16.98 25.67
CA ILE A 41 -3.78 15.78 26.43
C ILE A 41 -3.41 15.99 27.90
N PRO A 42 -4.37 16.07 28.84
CA PRO A 42 -4.11 16.50 30.21
C PRO A 42 -3.54 15.38 31.11
N HIS A 43 -3.87 14.12 30.83
CA HIS A 43 -3.54 12.99 31.70
C HIS A 43 -2.48 12.09 31.09
N ALA A 44 -1.47 11.71 31.89
CA ALA A 44 -0.39 10.82 31.46
C ALA A 44 -0.88 9.44 30.99
N GLY A 45 -1.91 8.88 31.63
CA GLY A 45 -2.53 7.63 31.19
C GLY A 45 -3.12 7.71 29.79
N ILE A 46 -3.79 8.83 29.46
CA ILE A 46 -4.37 9.05 28.13
C ILE A 46 -3.24 9.20 27.09
N LYS A 47 -2.15 9.90 27.43
CA LYS A 47 -0.98 10.01 26.53
C LYS A 47 -0.41 8.64 26.17
N LEU A 48 -0.30 7.74 27.15
CA LEU A 48 0.18 6.38 26.93
C LEU A 48 -0.76 5.58 26.03
N VAL A 49 -2.07 5.62 26.30
CA VAL A 49 -3.08 4.93 25.48
C VAL A 49 -3.05 5.43 24.03
N VAL A 50 -3.05 6.75 23.83
CA VAL A 50 -3.02 7.35 22.49
C VAL A 50 -1.72 7.01 21.75
N ALA A 51 -0.57 7.05 22.43
CA ALA A 51 0.71 6.69 21.82
C ALA A 51 0.75 5.21 21.40
N VAL A 52 0.28 4.29 22.26
CA VAL A 52 0.22 2.86 21.95
C VAL A 52 -0.76 2.59 20.80
N ALA A 53 -1.93 3.22 20.82
CA ALA A 53 -2.92 3.07 19.75
C ALA A 53 -2.40 3.60 18.41
N ALA A 54 -1.78 4.78 18.39
CA ALA A 54 -1.16 5.33 17.19
C ALA A 54 -0.05 4.42 16.66
N GLY A 55 0.82 3.91 17.54
CA GLY A 55 1.86 2.94 17.18
C GLY A 55 1.28 1.65 16.59
N ALA A 56 0.23 1.10 17.21
CA ALA A 56 -0.43 -0.11 16.73
C ALA A 56 -1.03 0.09 15.33
N VAL A 57 -1.72 1.22 15.09
CA VAL A 57 -2.29 1.55 13.77
C VAL A 57 -1.19 1.60 12.71
N LEU A 58 -0.08 2.28 12.99
CA LEU A 58 1.03 2.42 12.06
C LEU A 58 1.71 1.09 11.75
N ILE A 59 2.04 0.32 12.78
CA ILE A 59 2.74 -0.96 12.64
C ILE A 59 1.85 -1.97 11.89
N PHE A 60 0.60 -2.16 12.32
CA PHE A 60 -0.27 -3.16 11.71
C PHE A 60 -0.66 -2.80 10.27
N ASN A 61 -0.92 -1.53 9.95
CA ASN A 61 -1.21 -1.15 8.57
C ASN A 61 0.02 -1.33 7.67
N THR A 62 1.21 -0.97 8.16
CA THR A 62 2.45 -1.17 7.41
C THR A 62 2.69 -2.66 7.17
N ALA A 63 2.53 -3.50 8.19
CA ALA A 63 2.68 -4.95 8.08
C ALA A 63 1.66 -5.58 7.12
N ALA A 64 0.40 -5.14 7.16
CA ALA A 64 -0.65 -5.64 6.27
C ALA A 64 -0.36 -5.31 4.80
N ILE A 65 0.05 -4.07 4.50
CA ILE A 65 0.41 -3.68 3.13
C ILE A 65 1.68 -4.42 2.66
N LEU A 66 2.68 -4.59 3.52
CA LEU A 66 3.88 -5.36 3.19
C LEU A 66 3.54 -6.83 2.90
N ALA A 67 2.65 -7.44 3.68
CA ALA A 67 2.17 -8.80 3.44
C ALA A 67 1.42 -8.91 2.10
N MET A 68 0.55 -7.93 1.80
CA MET A 68 -0.17 -7.85 0.52
C MET A 68 0.80 -7.76 -0.67
N VAL A 69 1.78 -6.85 -0.60
CA VAL A 69 2.77 -6.68 -1.67
C VAL A 69 3.65 -7.93 -1.85
N ASN A 70 4.07 -8.56 -0.74
CA ASN A 70 4.88 -9.77 -0.81
C ASN A 70 4.10 -10.93 -1.45
N HIS A 71 2.82 -11.08 -1.11
CA HIS A 71 1.95 -12.08 -1.72
C HIS A 71 1.69 -11.78 -3.20
N TYR A 72 1.50 -10.51 -3.58
CA TYR A 72 1.35 -10.11 -4.98
C TYR A 72 2.58 -10.43 -5.81
N LYS A 73 3.78 -10.41 -5.23
CA LYS A 73 5.01 -10.79 -5.95
C LYS A 73 4.98 -12.26 -6.40
N GLU A 74 4.30 -13.13 -5.66
CA GLU A 74 4.18 -14.57 -5.96
C GLU A 74 3.14 -14.81 -7.07
N ASP A 75 2.04 -14.05 -7.07
CA ASP A 75 0.91 -14.26 -7.98
C ASP A 75 0.84 -13.29 -9.18
N LYS A 76 1.79 -12.34 -9.29
CA LYS A 76 1.79 -11.27 -10.31
C LYS A 76 1.72 -11.79 -11.74
N ASP A 77 2.36 -12.92 -12.04
CA ASP A 77 2.46 -13.43 -13.40
C ASP A 77 1.11 -13.99 -13.89
N PHE A 78 0.30 -14.52 -12.98
CA PHE A 78 -1.05 -15.00 -13.28
C PHE A 78 -2.03 -13.82 -13.37
N ILE A 79 -2.06 -12.96 -12.35
CA ILE A 79 -3.01 -11.84 -12.24
C ILE A 79 -2.83 -10.87 -13.41
N TYR A 80 -1.64 -10.25 -13.52
CA TYR A 80 -1.40 -9.23 -14.54
C TYR A 80 -1.28 -9.83 -15.94
N GLY A 81 -0.83 -11.09 -16.06
CA GLY A 81 -0.80 -11.80 -17.33
C GLY A 81 -2.18 -12.02 -17.92
N LEU A 82 -3.18 -12.34 -17.09
CA LEU A 82 -4.58 -12.47 -17.51
C LEU A 82 -5.20 -11.11 -17.86
N ASP A 83 -4.95 -10.08 -17.04
CA ASP A 83 -5.45 -8.72 -17.28
C ASP A 83 -4.95 -8.14 -18.61
N ILE A 84 -3.66 -8.30 -18.91
CA ILE A 84 -3.08 -7.83 -20.18
C ILE A 84 -3.71 -8.57 -21.38
N LYS A 85 -3.87 -9.90 -21.29
CA LYS A 85 -4.50 -10.68 -22.36
C LYS A 85 -5.93 -10.24 -22.62
N ASN A 86 -6.71 -10.00 -21.56
CA ASN A 86 -8.08 -9.52 -21.67
C ASN A 86 -8.12 -8.11 -22.27
N ALA A 87 -7.28 -7.19 -21.79
CA ALA A 87 -7.18 -5.82 -22.31
C ALA A 87 -6.80 -5.79 -23.80
N ASP A 88 -5.83 -6.63 -24.21
CA ASP A 88 -5.42 -6.75 -25.61
C ASP A 88 -6.55 -7.35 -26.47
N ALA A 89 -7.29 -8.34 -25.96
CA ALA A 89 -8.46 -8.92 -26.64
C ALA A 89 -9.62 -7.91 -26.80
N PHE A 90 -9.86 -7.06 -25.81
CA PHE A 90 -10.84 -5.96 -25.91
C PHE A 90 -10.42 -4.91 -26.94
N ARG A 91 -9.14 -4.56 -26.99
CA ARG A 91 -8.61 -3.61 -27.98
C ARG A 91 -8.74 -4.14 -29.40
N ASN A 92 -8.45 -5.42 -29.62
CA ASN A 92 -8.57 -6.07 -30.93
C ASN A 92 -10.02 -6.27 -31.41
N ARG A 93 -11.01 -6.19 -30.52
CA ARG A 93 -12.45 -6.20 -30.88
C ARG A 93 -13.00 -4.82 -31.24
N LYS A 94 -12.30 -3.74 -30.87
CA LYS A 94 -12.73 -2.35 -31.10
C LYS A 94 -12.02 -1.68 -32.29
N GLY A 95 -10.90 -2.25 -32.75
CA GLY A 95 -10.28 -1.91 -34.03
C GLY A 95 -10.83 -2.79 -35.14
#